data_AF-A0A352RUK6-F1
#
_entry.id   AF-A0A352RUK6-F1
#
_cell.length_a   1.000
_cell.length_b   1.000
_cell.length_c   1.000
_cell.angle_alpha   90.00
_cell.angle_beta   90.00
_cell.angle_gamma   90.00
#
_symmetry.space_group_name_H-M   'P 1'
#
loop_
_entity.id
_entity.type
_entity.pdbx_description
1 polymer ?
#
loop_
_entity_poly.entity_id
_entity_poly.type
_entity_poly.pdbx_seq_one_letter_code
_entity_poly.pdbx_strand_id
1 'polypeptide(L)'
;TLLRGAPLSSGIVPGASLREDALRMKREAWAPFWRALAQPQYADLRESYEALVDAIGDFQARGLLDRMFHARNEWFAFKESGDPATKLAQDLGDDATSDILVDALCDDDWLEECAQMALLLGRGGKTEQGHASKIIDGLRAIRAWRDAGAAPGEAAANAFQLLRAAFFTDAGKARSLRRTTALAKACGSEGAVDELLDQHAEHCARLDEIAARRCEAMVLAINLALYRLGDALLERYQRYKGDQRAMDFADLEWLAAKLMADEETATYLQVRLDARYRHLLLDEFQDTNPLQWRILQGWLAGYQGLGEKPTVFLVGDPKQSIYRFRRADARLFNAARVMLQDGFGATVLRTNRTRRNRPEVLDWVNAVFDHARAEGRYPLYETQTTALGGPAGPVWLLPLVEPEETEDDEASEGDGHRDTLTQPRTQKGDSLRYEEGRRVAAWLHYLRDQVPVREGDGTRPAGWRDMHLLVRRKTFLADYERAMREAGIPCLSPRRGGLLTTLEALDLSALLAFLMTPESDLDLAHVLKSPLVGATDDDLV
;
A
#
# COMPACT_ATOMS: atom_id res chain seq x y z
N THR A 1 26.29 13.58 -14.85
CA THR A 1 25.61 12.50 -14.11
C THR A 1 26.28 11.18 -14.48
N LEU A 2 26.28 10.19 -13.59
CA LEU A 2 26.90 8.86 -13.79
C LEU A 2 26.64 8.29 -15.21
N LEU A 3 25.37 8.29 -15.62
CA LEU A 3 24.92 7.78 -16.93
C LEU A 3 25.46 8.57 -18.13
N ARG A 4 25.72 9.88 -17.99
CA ARG A 4 26.24 10.72 -19.10
C ARG A 4 27.67 10.41 -19.47
N GLY A 5 28.41 9.72 -18.61
CA GLY A 5 29.72 9.21 -19.00
C GLY A 5 29.83 7.72 -18.73
N ALA A 6 28.74 6.98 -18.90
CA ALA A 6 28.83 5.54 -19.06
C ALA A 6 29.53 5.22 -20.41
N PRO A 7 30.33 4.16 -20.48
CA PRO A 7 30.92 3.70 -21.74
C PRO A 7 29.85 3.37 -22.79
N LEU A 8 30.14 3.54 -24.08
CA LEU A 8 29.20 3.17 -25.15
C LEU A 8 28.84 1.68 -25.15
N SER A 9 29.72 0.83 -24.61
CA SER A 9 29.51 -0.61 -24.41
C SER A 9 28.44 -0.92 -23.37
N SER A 10 28.01 0.04 -22.54
CA SER A 10 27.06 -0.19 -21.45
C SER A 10 25.59 -0.27 -21.89
N GLY A 11 25.31 -0.15 -23.19
CA GLY A 11 23.94 -0.18 -23.74
C GLY A 11 23.06 1.02 -23.37
N ILE A 12 23.62 2.06 -22.76
CA ILE A 12 22.88 3.28 -22.39
C ILE A 12 22.84 4.21 -23.61
N VAL A 13 21.63 4.60 -24.01
CA VAL A 13 21.42 5.51 -25.15
C VAL A 13 22.06 6.88 -24.87
N PRO A 14 23.11 7.28 -25.61
CA PRO A 14 23.75 8.57 -25.40
C PRO A 14 22.78 9.72 -25.72
N GLY A 15 22.76 10.73 -24.86
CA GLY A 15 21.93 11.93 -25.06
C GLY A 15 20.44 11.75 -24.79
N ALA A 16 20.02 10.62 -24.20
CA ALA A 16 18.62 10.45 -23.83
C ALA A 16 18.16 11.48 -22.78
N SER A 17 16.95 12.00 -22.99
CA SER A 17 16.35 13.06 -22.19
C SER A 17 15.61 12.50 -20.98
N LEU A 18 15.78 13.13 -19.82
CA LEU A 18 15.01 12.78 -18.63
C LEU A 18 13.59 13.32 -18.78
N ARG A 19 12.59 12.45 -18.65
CA ARG A 19 11.18 12.79 -18.69
C ARG A 19 10.50 12.50 -17.35
N GLU A 20 9.75 13.48 -16.85
CA GLU A 20 9.05 13.39 -15.56
C GLU A 20 7.60 12.87 -15.68
N ASP A 21 7.12 12.62 -16.90
CA ASP A 21 5.74 12.24 -17.18
C ASP A 21 5.58 10.75 -17.52
N ALA A 22 6.16 9.90 -16.66
CA ALA A 22 6.14 8.44 -16.81
C ALA A 22 4.72 7.86 -17.01
N LEU A 23 3.71 8.42 -16.34
CA LEU A 23 2.31 7.99 -16.48
C LEU A 23 1.72 8.30 -17.87
N ARG A 24 2.10 9.43 -18.47
CA ARG A 24 1.69 9.77 -19.84
C ARG A 24 2.34 8.81 -20.82
N MET A 25 3.66 8.63 -20.72
CA MET A 25 4.41 7.69 -21.57
C MET A 25 3.87 6.26 -21.45
N LYS A 26 3.54 5.80 -20.23
CA LYS A 26 2.90 4.51 -20.00
C LYS A 26 1.58 4.38 -20.75
N ARG A 27 0.67 5.37 -20.62
CA ARG A 27 -0.62 5.35 -21.32
C ARG A 27 -0.45 5.27 -22.84
N GLU A 28 0.46 6.07 -23.39
CA GLU A 28 0.75 6.07 -24.82
C GLU A 28 1.39 4.75 -25.28
N ALA A 29 2.28 4.16 -24.48
CA ALA A 29 2.90 2.87 -24.79
C ALA A 29 1.91 1.69 -24.71
N TRP A 30 1.02 1.68 -23.72
CA TRP A 30 0.08 0.59 -23.46
C TRP A 30 -1.18 0.65 -24.32
N ALA A 31 -1.64 1.84 -24.72
CA ALA A 31 -2.85 1.98 -25.55
C ALA A 31 -2.85 1.08 -26.81
N PRO A 32 -1.78 1.03 -27.61
CA PRO A 32 -1.76 0.14 -28.78
C PRO A 32 -1.56 -1.35 -28.43
N PHE A 33 -1.17 -1.71 -27.20
CA PHE A 33 -1.22 -3.12 -26.75
C PHE A 33 -2.66 -3.58 -26.58
N TRP A 34 -3.48 -2.80 -25.87
CA TRP A 34 -4.88 -3.15 -25.64
C TRP A 34 -5.69 -3.27 -26.93
N ARG A 35 -5.40 -2.42 -27.93
CA ARG A 35 -6.00 -2.52 -29.27
C ARG A 35 -5.55 -3.77 -30.03
N ALA A 36 -4.31 -4.20 -29.81
CA ALA A 36 -3.72 -5.32 -30.51
C ALA A 36 -4.07 -6.68 -29.89
N LEU A 37 -4.53 -6.73 -28.63
CA LEU A 37 -4.84 -7.97 -27.91
C LEU A 37 -5.89 -8.85 -28.61
N ALA A 38 -6.74 -8.27 -29.45
CA ALA A 38 -7.70 -9.00 -30.27
C ALA A 38 -7.07 -9.78 -31.44
N GLN A 39 -5.83 -9.46 -31.83
CA GLN A 39 -5.16 -10.06 -32.98
C GLN A 39 -4.63 -11.45 -32.66
N PRO A 40 -4.65 -12.42 -33.60
CA PRO A 40 -4.26 -13.80 -33.35
C PRO A 40 -2.83 -13.97 -32.81
N GLN A 41 -1.89 -13.09 -33.18
CA GLN A 41 -0.50 -13.19 -32.70
C GLN A 41 -0.33 -12.89 -31.20
N TYR A 42 -1.36 -12.40 -30.51
CA TYR A 42 -1.34 -12.12 -29.07
C TYR A 42 -2.29 -13.06 -28.29
N ALA A 43 -2.67 -14.21 -28.87
CA ALA A 43 -3.59 -15.16 -28.25
C ALA A 43 -3.19 -15.55 -26.82
N ASP A 44 -1.91 -15.90 -26.60
CA ASP A 44 -1.41 -16.31 -25.28
C ASP A 44 -1.51 -15.19 -24.22
N LEU A 45 -1.29 -13.95 -24.64
CA LEU A 45 -1.43 -12.78 -23.76
C LEU A 45 -2.90 -12.46 -23.51
N ARG A 46 -3.77 -12.66 -24.51
CA ARG A 46 -5.21 -12.51 -24.34
C ARG A 46 -5.75 -13.53 -23.35
N GLU A 47 -5.38 -14.80 -23.49
CA GLU A 47 -5.77 -15.86 -22.56
C GLU A 47 -5.28 -15.56 -21.13
N SER A 48 -4.04 -15.09 -20.99
CA SER A 48 -3.51 -14.66 -19.68
C SER A 48 -4.32 -13.49 -19.08
N TYR A 49 -4.79 -12.55 -19.92
CA TYR A 49 -5.62 -11.43 -19.47
C TYR A 49 -7.02 -11.89 -19.07
N GLU A 50 -7.65 -12.74 -19.86
CA GLU A 50 -8.96 -13.33 -19.58
C GLU A 50 -8.91 -14.13 -18.27
N ALA A 51 -7.92 -15.00 -18.08
CA ALA A 51 -7.72 -15.74 -16.83
C ALA A 51 -7.55 -14.82 -15.61
N LEU A 52 -6.83 -13.70 -15.76
CA LEU A 52 -6.66 -12.72 -14.70
C LEU A 52 -7.98 -11.98 -14.39
N VAL A 53 -8.74 -11.61 -15.43
CA VAL A 53 -10.05 -10.94 -15.27
C VAL A 53 -11.08 -11.87 -14.65
N ASP A 54 -11.10 -13.15 -15.03
CA ASP A 54 -12.01 -14.15 -14.49
C ASP A 54 -11.73 -14.42 -13.00
N ALA A 55 -10.45 -14.39 -12.60
CA ALA A 55 -10.06 -14.65 -11.22
C ALA A 55 -10.31 -13.48 -10.26
N ILE A 56 -10.09 -12.23 -10.68
CA ILE A 56 -10.09 -11.06 -9.78
C ILE A 56 -10.85 -9.82 -10.30
N GLY A 57 -11.39 -9.87 -11.51
CA GLY A 57 -12.08 -8.76 -12.17
C GLY A 57 -11.15 -7.75 -12.86
N ASP A 58 -11.66 -7.07 -13.89
CA ASP A 58 -10.91 -6.11 -14.74
C ASP A 58 -10.25 -4.97 -13.94
N PHE A 59 -10.98 -4.41 -12.97
CA PHE A 59 -10.45 -3.32 -12.15
C PHE A 59 -9.21 -3.75 -11.33
N GLN A 60 -9.25 -4.93 -10.72
CA GLN A 60 -8.13 -5.44 -9.93
C GLN A 60 -6.99 -5.93 -10.81
N ALA A 61 -7.30 -6.55 -11.95
CA ALA A 61 -6.31 -6.95 -12.96
C ALA A 61 -5.47 -5.75 -13.42
N ARG A 62 -6.12 -4.65 -13.83
CA ARG A 62 -5.45 -3.39 -14.18
C ARG A 62 -4.67 -2.82 -13.00
N GLY A 63 -5.25 -2.86 -11.79
CA GLY A 63 -4.58 -2.43 -10.57
C GLY A 63 -3.31 -3.22 -10.24
N LEU A 64 -3.25 -4.52 -10.55
CA LEU A 64 -2.04 -5.34 -10.40
C LEU A 64 -0.98 -4.98 -11.44
N LEU A 65 -1.35 -4.86 -12.71
CA LEU A 65 -0.45 -4.44 -13.78
C LEU A 65 0.16 -3.06 -13.50
N ASP A 66 -0.65 -2.14 -12.96
CA ASP A 66 -0.21 -0.82 -12.53
C ASP A 66 0.79 -0.90 -11.38
N ARG A 67 0.52 -1.73 -10.37
CA ARG A 67 1.45 -1.97 -9.26
C ARG A 67 2.76 -2.58 -9.75
N MET A 68 2.71 -3.54 -10.67
CA MET A 68 3.89 -4.14 -11.30
C MET A 68 4.69 -3.11 -12.12
N PHE A 69 4.02 -2.22 -12.86
CA PHE A 69 4.68 -1.11 -13.55
C PHE A 69 5.43 -0.19 -12.59
N HIS A 70 4.81 0.15 -11.47
CA HIS A 70 5.48 0.93 -10.43
C HIS A 70 6.63 0.14 -9.82
N ALA A 71 6.54 -1.20 -9.73
CA ALA A 71 7.56 -2.14 -9.19
C ALA A 71 8.53 -2.70 -10.23
N ARG A 72 8.64 -2.05 -11.39
CA ARG A 72 9.43 -2.57 -12.52
C ARG A 72 10.92 -2.78 -12.19
N ASN A 73 11.53 -1.93 -11.37
CA ASN A 73 12.94 -2.06 -11.04
C ASN A 73 13.21 -3.28 -10.16
N GLU A 74 12.34 -3.53 -9.17
CA GLU A 74 12.38 -4.71 -8.32
C GLU A 74 12.06 -5.96 -9.12
N TRP A 75 11.10 -5.86 -10.05
CA TRP A 75 10.82 -6.93 -10.99
C TRP A 75 12.04 -7.29 -11.84
N PHE A 76 12.72 -6.29 -12.43
CA PHE A 76 13.95 -6.53 -13.18
C PHE A 76 15.06 -7.11 -12.30
N ALA A 77 15.23 -6.62 -11.07
CA ALA A 77 16.19 -7.17 -10.11
C ALA A 77 15.87 -8.62 -9.74
N PHE A 78 14.59 -8.95 -9.55
CA PHE A 78 14.15 -10.29 -9.21
C PHE A 78 14.46 -11.27 -10.35
N LYS A 79 14.18 -10.88 -11.61
CA LYS A 79 14.55 -11.69 -12.79
C LYS A 79 16.05 -11.88 -12.97
N GLU A 80 16.88 -10.95 -12.51
CA GLU A 80 18.34 -11.12 -12.52
C GLU A 80 18.80 -12.15 -11.47
N SER A 81 18.09 -12.31 -10.37
CA SER A 81 18.44 -13.24 -9.29
C SER A 81 18.02 -14.70 -9.54
N GLY A 82 17.08 -14.94 -10.45
CA GLY A 82 16.52 -16.27 -10.72
C GLY A 82 15.22 -16.18 -11.52
N ASP A 83 14.61 -17.33 -11.78
CA ASP A 83 13.29 -17.40 -12.43
C ASP A 83 12.15 -17.16 -11.41
N PRO A 84 11.37 -16.07 -11.52
CA PRO A 84 10.27 -15.77 -10.63
C PRO A 84 9.20 -16.86 -10.55
N ALA A 85 8.91 -17.53 -11.67
CA ALA A 85 7.88 -18.55 -11.74
C ALA A 85 8.28 -19.78 -10.92
N THR A 86 9.51 -20.26 -11.10
CA THR A 86 10.06 -21.36 -10.31
C THR A 86 10.12 -21.00 -8.82
N LYS A 87 10.57 -19.80 -8.47
CA LYS A 87 10.68 -19.39 -7.06
C LYS A 87 9.32 -19.31 -6.38
N LEU A 88 8.31 -18.78 -7.07
CA LEU A 88 6.94 -18.75 -6.58
C LEU A 88 6.39 -20.16 -6.36
N ALA A 89 6.57 -21.06 -7.33
CA ALA A 89 6.13 -22.45 -7.18
C ALA A 89 6.78 -23.14 -5.97
N GLN A 90 8.07 -22.88 -5.71
CA GLN A 90 8.75 -23.40 -4.51
C GLN A 90 8.20 -22.83 -3.20
N ASP A 91 7.85 -21.54 -3.18
CA ASP A 91 7.32 -20.87 -1.99
C ASP A 91 5.88 -21.33 -1.68
N LEU A 92 5.10 -21.70 -2.70
CA LEU A 92 3.73 -22.22 -2.57
C LEU A 92 3.68 -23.74 -2.29
N GLY A 93 4.76 -24.46 -2.59
CA GLY A 93 4.86 -25.91 -2.37
C GLY A 93 3.97 -26.75 -3.30
N ASP A 94 3.68 -27.99 -2.91
CA ASP A 94 2.96 -28.96 -3.74
C ASP A 94 1.51 -28.51 -4.03
N ASP A 95 0.88 -27.80 -3.08
CA ASP A 95 -0.48 -27.25 -3.17
C ASP A 95 -0.68 -26.26 -4.34
N ALA A 96 0.41 -25.77 -4.93
CA ALA A 96 0.38 -24.93 -6.12
C ALA A 96 0.03 -25.73 -7.39
N THR A 97 0.23 -27.04 -7.36
CA THR A 97 0.11 -27.96 -8.52
C THR A 97 -0.83 -29.13 -8.28
N SER A 98 -1.09 -29.51 -7.03
CA SER A 98 -2.11 -30.47 -6.63
C SER A 98 -3.31 -29.77 -5.98
N ASP A 99 -4.51 -30.31 -6.21
CA ASP A 99 -5.71 -29.82 -5.53
C ASP A 99 -5.77 -30.47 -4.13
N ILE A 100 -5.40 -29.69 -3.11
CA ILE A 100 -5.41 -30.12 -1.70
C ILE A 100 -6.77 -30.67 -1.26
N LEU A 101 -7.87 -30.25 -1.90
CA LEU A 101 -9.18 -30.80 -1.58
C LEU A 101 -9.28 -32.27 -1.97
N VAL A 102 -8.66 -32.69 -3.07
CA VAL A 102 -8.69 -34.09 -3.48
C VAL A 102 -8.04 -34.95 -2.42
N ASP A 103 -6.84 -34.57 -1.98
CA ASP A 103 -6.09 -35.31 -0.97
C ASP A 103 -6.84 -35.33 0.37
N ALA A 104 -7.32 -34.17 0.84
CA ALA A 104 -8.04 -34.07 2.10
C ALA A 104 -9.39 -34.81 2.07
N LEU A 105 -10.15 -34.67 0.98
CA LEU A 105 -11.44 -35.33 0.85
C LEU A 105 -11.31 -36.82 0.55
N CYS A 106 -10.11 -37.33 0.23
CA CYS A 106 -9.80 -38.76 0.06
C CYS A 106 -9.18 -39.41 1.31
N ASP A 107 -8.96 -38.66 2.39
CA ASP A 107 -8.49 -39.19 3.67
C ASP A 107 -9.61 -39.95 4.40
N ASP A 108 -9.57 -41.29 4.31
CA ASP A 108 -10.57 -42.17 4.92
C ASP A 108 -10.59 -42.09 6.45
N ASP A 109 -9.41 -42.00 7.08
CA ASP A 109 -9.29 -41.95 8.53
C ASP A 109 -9.97 -40.69 9.07
N TRP A 110 -9.70 -39.53 8.44
CA TRP A 110 -10.31 -38.27 8.84
C TRP A 110 -11.82 -38.21 8.61
N LEU A 111 -12.31 -38.77 7.49
CA LEU A 111 -13.75 -38.83 7.24
C LEU A 111 -14.46 -39.76 8.21
N GLU A 112 -13.80 -40.84 8.64
CA GLU A 112 -14.32 -41.74 9.66
C GLU A 112 -14.39 -41.05 11.03
N GLU A 113 -13.39 -40.28 11.43
CA GLU A 113 -13.43 -39.43 12.64
C GLU A 113 -14.63 -38.46 12.61
N CYS A 114 -14.82 -37.76 11.48
CA CYS A 114 -15.97 -36.88 11.28
C CYS A 114 -17.31 -37.63 11.42
N ALA A 115 -17.39 -38.87 10.90
CA ALA A 115 -18.57 -39.70 11.00
C ALA A 115 -18.85 -40.18 12.43
N GLN A 116 -17.80 -40.55 13.17
CA GLN A 116 -17.89 -40.92 14.58
C GLN A 116 -18.38 -39.76 15.44
N MET A 117 -17.86 -38.54 15.20
CA MET A 117 -18.35 -37.33 15.83
C MET A 117 -19.83 -37.08 15.54
N ALA A 118 -20.26 -37.21 14.29
CA ALA A 118 -21.67 -37.06 13.93
C ALA A 118 -22.57 -38.08 14.65
N LEU A 119 -22.11 -39.32 14.80
CA LEU A 119 -22.83 -40.37 15.54
C LEU A 119 -23.01 -40.01 17.03
N LEU A 120 -21.96 -39.48 17.67
CA LEU A 120 -22.01 -39.04 19.07
C LEU A 120 -22.94 -37.83 19.25
N LEU A 121 -22.81 -36.81 18.39
CA LEU A 121 -23.66 -35.63 18.39
C LEU A 121 -25.14 -35.97 18.13
N GLY A 122 -25.42 -36.97 17.29
CA GLY A 122 -26.77 -37.44 16.98
C GLY A 122 -27.49 -38.08 18.17
N ARG A 123 -26.76 -38.54 19.20
CA ARG A 123 -27.34 -39.03 20.47
C ARG A 123 -27.60 -37.90 21.49
N GLY A 124 -27.18 -36.68 21.18
CA GLY A 124 -27.35 -35.48 22.01
C GLY A 124 -28.75 -34.84 21.92
N GLY A 125 -28.83 -33.56 22.29
CA GLY A 125 -30.06 -32.77 22.21
C GLY A 125 -30.43 -32.35 20.79
N LYS A 126 -31.52 -31.57 20.64
CA LYS A 126 -32.01 -31.13 19.32
C LYS A 126 -30.99 -30.32 18.52
N THR A 127 -30.22 -29.46 19.20
CA THR A 127 -29.20 -28.62 18.56
C THR A 127 -28.04 -29.47 18.05
N GLU A 128 -27.61 -30.46 18.83
CA GLU A 128 -26.52 -31.36 18.48
C GLU A 128 -26.93 -32.37 17.40
N GLN A 129 -28.18 -32.84 17.40
CA GLN A 129 -28.76 -33.61 16.31
C GLN A 129 -28.80 -32.81 15.00
N GLY A 130 -29.13 -31.52 15.07
CA GLY A 130 -29.07 -30.62 13.91
C GLY A 130 -27.64 -30.45 13.37
N HIS A 131 -26.65 -30.39 14.26
CA HIS A 131 -25.24 -30.35 13.87
C HIS A 131 -24.78 -31.67 13.23
N ALA A 132 -25.11 -32.81 13.83
CA ALA A 132 -24.85 -34.14 13.29
C ALA A 132 -25.41 -34.32 11.88
N SER A 133 -26.65 -33.86 11.64
CA SER A 133 -27.27 -33.91 10.30
C SER A 133 -26.44 -33.16 9.26
N LYS A 134 -25.92 -31.98 9.59
CA LYS A 134 -25.08 -31.20 8.66
C LYS A 134 -23.76 -31.89 8.34
N ILE A 135 -23.12 -32.50 9.34
CA ILE A 135 -21.89 -33.28 9.12
C ILE A 135 -22.19 -34.47 8.20
N ILE A 136 -23.29 -35.20 8.45
CA ILE A 136 -23.71 -36.33 7.62
C ILE A 136 -24.00 -35.89 6.17
N ASP A 137 -24.66 -34.75 5.97
CA ASP A 137 -24.93 -34.21 4.63
C ASP A 137 -23.63 -33.83 3.90
N GLY A 138 -22.66 -33.24 4.60
CA GLY A 138 -21.32 -32.98 4.09
C GLY A 138 -20.58 -34.26 3.67
N LEU A 139 -20.55 -35.27 4.55
CA LEU A 139 -19.94 -36.58 4.27
C LEU A 139 -20.62 -37.28 3.08
N ARG A 140 -21.95 -37.18 2.95
CA ARG A 140 -22.69 -37.73 1.81
C ARG A 140 -22.30 -37.03 0.51
N ALA A 141 -22.13 -35.72 0.53
CA ALA A 141 -21.69 -34.96 -0.65
C ALA A 141 -20.26 -35.37 -1.07
N ILE A 142 -19.35 -35.56 -0.11
CA ILE A 142 -17.99 -36.04 -0.38
C ILE A 142 -18.03 -37.45 -0.98
N ARG A 143 -18.84 -38.36 -0.44
CA ARG A 143 -19.00 -39.71 -0.99
C ARG A 143 -19.53 -39.68 -2.42
N ALA A 144 -20.56 -38.88 -2.70
CA ALA A 144 -21.11 -38.74 -4.04
C ALA A 144 -20.07 -38.18 -5.04
N TRP A 145 -19.25 -37.22 -4.61
CA TRP A 145 -18.14 -36.69 -5.40
C TRP A 145 -17.06 -37.76 -5.67
N ARG A 146 -16.69 -38.56 -4.67
CA ARG A 146 -15.76 -39.69 -4.84
C ARG A 146 -16.30 -40.73 -5.81
N ASP A 147 -17.57 -41.12 -5.66
CA ASP A 147 -18.25 -42.08 -6.54
C ASP A 147 -18.33 -41.56 -8.00
N ALA A 148 -18.37 -40.25 -8.20
CA ALA A 148 -18.32 -39.59 -9.51
C ALA A 148 -16.89 -39.48 -10.09
N GLY A 149 -15.88 -40.07 -9.45
CA GLY A 149 -14.51 -40.15 -9.94
C GLY A 149 -13.52 -39.19 -9.29
N ALA A 150 -13.88 -38.54 -8.17
CA ALA A 150 -13.00 -37.68 -7.38
C ALA A 150 -12.29 -36.57 -8.20
N ALA A 151 -13.00 -35.96 -9.14
CA ALA A 151 -12.43 -34.93 -10.02
C ALA A 151 -12.09 -33.64 -9.24
N PRO A 152 -10.93 -33.00 -9.49
CA PRO A 152 -10.54 -31.74 -8.87
C PRO A 152 -11.44 -30.56 -9.31
N GLY A 153 -11.29 -29.41 -8.65
CA GLY A 153 -11.97 -28.17 -9.03
C GLY A 153 -13.33 -27.95 -8.34
N GLU A 154 -14.33 -27.42 -9.08
CA GLU A 154 -15.60 -26.98 -8.49
C GLU A 154 -16.36 -28.08 -7.76
N ALA A 155 -16.30 -29.32 -8.25
CA ALA A 155 -17.00 -30.45 -7.63
C ALA A 155 -16.42 -30.77 -6.24
N ALA A 156 -15.09 -30.82 -6.12
CA ALA A 156 -14.40 -30.98 -4.84
C ALA A 156 -14.66 -29.78 -3.91
N ALA A 157 -14.63 -28.56 -4.46
CA ALA A 157 -14.91 -27.34 -3.70
C ALA A 157 -16.32 -27.31 -3.10
N ASN A 158 -17.34 -27.76 -3.85
CA ASN A 158 -18.71 -27.84 -3.38
C ASN A 158 -18.87 -28.89 -2.27
N ALA A 159 -18.28 -30.08 -2.45
CA ALA A 159 -18.30 -31.12 -1.42
C ALA A 159 -17.61 -30.66 -0.12
N PHE A 160 -16.44 -30.04 -0.24
CA PHE A 160 -15.72 -29.46 0.89
C PHE A 160 -16.52 -28.37 1.60
N GLN A 161 -17.17 -27.46 0.86
CA GLN A 161 -17.96 -26.38 1.45
C GLN A 161 -19.16 -26.89 2.25
N LEU A 162 -19.79 -27.98 1.82
CA LEU A 162 -20.89 -28.59 2.56
C LEU A 162 -20.43 -29.17 3.90
N LEU A 163 -19.27 -29.84 3.94
CA LEU A 163 -18.67 -30.28 5.20
C LEU A 163 -18.25 -29.09 6.07
N ARG A 164 -17.58 -28.08 5.49
CA ARG A 164 -17.15 -26.88 6.21
C ARG A 164 -18.32 -26.09 6.81
N ALA A 165 -19.45 -25.99 6.11
CA ALA A 165 -20.65 -25.32 6.61
C ALA A 165 -21.26 -26.00 7.85
N ALA A 166 -20.95 -27.28 8.08
CA ALA A 166 -21.32 -27.97 9.31
C ALA A 166 -20.58 -27.38 10.52
N PHE A 167 -19.29 -27.08 10.38
CA PHE A 167 -18.40 -26.60 11.45
C PHE A 167 -18.33 -25.07 11.59
N PHE A 168 -18.75 -24.31 10.57
CA PHE A 168 -18.65 -22.85 10.56
C PHE A 168 -20.02 -22.16 10.44
N THR A 169 -20.09 -20.95 10.98
CA THR A 169 -21.22 -20.03 10.79
C THR A 169 -21.12 -19.33 9.43
N ASP A 170 -22.22 -18.72 8.99
CA ASP A 170 -22.26 -17.99 7.71
C ASP A 170 -21.31 -16.77 7.70
N ALA A 171 -20.95 -16.27 8.89
CA ALA A 171 -19.94 -15.24 9.09
C ALA A 171 -18.49 -15.77 9.10
N GLY A 172 -18.28 -17.06 8.81
CA GLY A 172 -16.97 -17.69 8.74
C GLY A 172 -16.31 -18.00 10.09
N LYS A 173 -17.02 -17.85 11.22
CA LYS A 173 -16.52 -18.22 12.56
C LYS A 173 -16.84 -19.66 12.88
N ALA A 174 -15.90 -20.39 13.50
CA ALA A 174 -16.13 -21.74 14.02
C ALA A 174 -17.37 -21.76 14.93
N ARG A 175 -18.24 -22.76 14.75
CA ARG A 175 -19.42 -22.94 15.59
C ARG A 175 -18.99 -23.34 16.99
N SER A 176 -19.56 -22.72 18.00
CA SER A 176 -19.26 -23.11 19.38
C SER A 176 -19.99 -24.40 19.76
N LEU A 177 -19.24 -25.45 20.06
CA LEU A 177 -19.74 -26.62 20.77
C LEU A 177 -19.48 -26.40 22.27
N ARG A 178 -20.48 -26.63 23.12
CA ARG A 178 -20.38 -26.44 24.58
C ARG A 178 -20.83 -27.69 25.31
N ARG A 179 -20.37 -27.86 26.55
CA ARG A 179 -20.85 -28.93 27.44
C ARG A 179 -22.36 -28.78 27.68
N THR A 180 -23.11 -29.82 27.39
CA THR A 180 -24.54 -29.92 27.73
C THR A 180 -24.82 -31.24 28.45
N THR A 181 -25.84 -31.27 29.31
CA THR A 181 -26.23 -32.48 30.05
C THR A 181 -26.63 -33.62 29.10
N ALA A 182 -27.17 -33.28 27.94
CA ALA A 182 -27.51 -34.24 26.89
C ALA A 182 -26.24 -34.85 26.25
N LEU A 183 -25.21 -34.04 25.98
CA LEU A 183 -23.92 -34.53 25.46
C LEU A 183 -23.21 -35.44 26.46
N ALA A 184 -23.19 -35.07 27.75
CA ALA A 184 -22.58 -35.86 28.80
C ALA A 184 -23.22 -37.24 28.92
N LYS A 185 -24.55 -37.32 28.79
CA LYS A 185 -25.28 -38.61 28.75
C LYS A 185 -24.99 -39.40 27.48
N ALA A 186 -24.82 -38.75 26.34
CA ALA A 186 -24.52 -39.39 25.05
C ALA A 186 -23.09 -39.96 24.99
N CYS A 187 -22.11 -39.26 25.58
CA CYS A 187 -20.70 -39.66 25.59
C CYS A 187 -20.35 -40.57 26.78
N GLY A 188 -21.22 -40.70 27.77
CA GLY A 188 -21.08 -41.63 28.90
C GLY A 188 -20.22 -41.13 30.07
N SER A 189 -19.38 -40.12 29.86
CA SER A 189 -18.60 -39.45 30.92
C SER A 189 -18.33 -37.99 30.58
N GLU A 190 -17.97 -37.16 31.58
CA GLU A 190 -17.57 -35.77 31.33
C GLU A 190 -16.23 -35.67 30.58
N GLY A 191 -15.29 -36.59 30.83
CA GLY A 191 -14.01 -36.62 30.11
C GLY A 191 -14.17 -36.90 28.61
N ALA A 192 -15.10 -37.78 28.23
CA ALA A 192 -15.41 -38.05 26.82
C ALA A 192 -16.08 -36.86 26.11
N VAL A 193 -16.73 -35.96 26.85
CA VAL A 193 -17.25 -34.70 26.26
C VAL A 193 -16.10 -33.74 25.96
N ASP A 194 -15.08 -33.69 26.81
CA ASP A 194 -13.91 -32.82 26.56
C ASP A 194 -13.11 -33.29 25.36
N GLU A 195 -12.88 -34.61 25.23
CA GLU A 195 -12.24 -35.19 24.04
C GLU A 195 -13.01 -34.83 22.75
N LEU A 196 -14.35 -34.86 22.78
CA LEU A 196 -15.18 -34.47 21.63
C LEU A 196 -15.07 -32.96 21.30
N LEU A 197 -14.95 -32.10 22.32
CA LEU A 197 -14.77 -30.67 22.13
C LEU A 197 -13.40 -30.36 21.52
N ASP A 198 -12.36 -31.06 21.96
CA ASP A 198 -11.00 -30.94 21.42
C ASP A 198 -10.93 -31.44 19.97
N GLN A 199 -11.54 -32.60 19.67
CA GLN A 199 -11.67 -33.11 18.30
C GLN A 199 -12.44 -32.14 17.39
N HIS A 200 -13.51 -31.53 17.89
CA HIS A 200 -14.25 -30.53 17.12
C HIS A 200 -13.39 -29.30 16.81
N ALA A 201 -12.62 -28.82 17.79
CA ALA A 201 -11.68 -27.72 17.58
C ALA A 201 -10.58 -28.09 16.58
N GLU A 202 -10.06 -29.32 16.62
CA GLU A 202 -9.07 -29.84 15.68
C GLU A 202 -9.63 -29.93 14.25
N HIS A 203 -10.85 -30.45 14.06
CA HIS A 203 -11.50 -30.46 12.76
C HIS A 203 -11.78 -29.04 12.24
N CYS A 204 -12.18 -28.10 13.09
CA CYS A 204 -12.31 -26.69 12.70
C CYS A 204 -10.96 -26.12 12.22
N ALA A 205 -9.88 -26.35 12.97
CA ALA A 205 -8.55 -25.87 12.60
C ALA A 205 -8.07 -26.48 11.28
N ARG A 206 -8.25 -27.80 11.09
CA ARG A 206 -7.88 -28.51 9.87
C ARG A 206 -8.69 -28.02 8.66
N LEU A 207 -10.00 -27.81 8.80
CA LEU A 207 -10.85 -27.25 7.75
C LEU A 207 -10.45 -25.81 7.37
N ASP A 208 -10.08 -24.98 8.35
CA ASP A 208 -9.58 -23.63 8.07
C ASP A 208 -8.21 -23.65 7.38
N GLU A 209 -7.32 -24.55 7.77
CA GLU A 209 -6.02 -24.74 7.11
C GLU A 209 -6.19 -25.18 5.66
N ILE A 210 -7.03 -26.20 5.39
CA ILE A 210 -7.35 -26.65 4.03
C ILE A 210 -7.97 -25.52 3.20
N ALA A 211 -8.90 -24.75 3.79
CA ALA A 211 -9.54 -23.63 3.10
C ALA A 211 -8.54 -22.53 2.73
N ALA A 212 -7.56 -22.27 3.61
CA ALA A 212 -6.49 -21.30 3.35
C ALA A 212 -5.54 -21.80 2.24
N ARG A 213 -5.11 -23.06 2.31
CA ARG A 213 -4.18 -23.69 1.34
C ARG A 213 -4.79 -23.94 -0.03
N ARG A 214 -6.12 -24.05 -0.14
CA ARG A 214 -6.81 -24.19 -1.43
C ARG A 214 -6.54 -23.03 -2.39
N CYS A 215 -6.19 -21.85 -1.88
CA CYS A 215 -5.95 -20.69 -2.74
C CYS A 215 -4.62 -20.74 -3.49
N GLU A 216 -3.68 -21.63 -3.13
CA GLU A 216 -2.30 -21.58 -3.63
C GLU A 216 -2.21 -21.80 -5.15
N ALA A 217 -2.96 -22.76 -5.71
CA ALA A 217 -3.05 -22.95 -7.16
C ALA A 217 -3.60 -21.71 -7.90
N MET A 218 -4.61 -21.05 -7.33
CA MET A 218 -5.17 -19.80 -7.86
C MET A 218 -4.15 -18.65 -7.76
N VAL A 219 -3.43 -18.55 -6.63
CA VAL A 219 -2.35 -17.58 -6.42
C VAL A 219 -1.25 -17.77 -7.45
N LEU A 220 -0.83 -19.02 -7.72
CA LEU A 220 0.13 -19.33 -8.77
C LEU A 220 -0.38 -18.87 -10.14
N ALA A 221 -1.59 -19.28 -10.53
CA ALA A 221 -2.18 -18.94 -11.83
C ALA A 221 -2.27 -17.42 -12.07
N ILE A 222 -2.78 -16.68 -11.08
CA ILE A 222 -2.88 -15.20 -11.10
C ILE A 222 -1.49 -14.58 -11.30
N ASN A 223 -0.49 -15.03 -10.56
CA ASN A 223 0.86 -14.47 -10.65
C ASN A 223 1.53 -14.80 -11.98
N LEU A 224 1.39 -16.02 -12.49
CA LEU A 224 1.97 -16.39 -13.79
C LEU A 224 1.34 -15.60 -14.94
N ALA A 225 0.02 -15.40 -14.91
CA ALA A 225 -0.67 -14.53 -15.86
C ALA A 225 -0.19 -13.08 -15.75
N LEU A 226 -0.06 -12.57 -14.52
CA LEU A 226 0.46 -11.23 -14.24
C LEU A 226 1.90 -11.06 -14.75
N TYR A 227 2.79 -12.04 -14.53
CA TYR A 227 4.19 -11.99 -14.96
C TYR A 227 4.30 -11.92 -16.48
N ARG A 228 3.56 -12.76 -17.20
CA ARG A 228 3.53 -12.77 -18.67
C ARG A 228 3.04 -11.44 -19.25
N LEU A 229 1.89 -10.96 -18.76
CA LEU A 229 1.30 -9.68 -19.20
C LEU A 229 2.19 -8.49 -18.84
N GLY A 230 2.68 -8.47 -17.61
CA GLY A 230 3.52 -7.43 -17.08
C GLY A 230 4.84 -7.32 -17.84
N ASP A 231 5.49 -8.44 -18.16
CA ASP A 231 6.69 -8.44 -18.99
C ASP A 231 6.42 -7.87 -20.38
N ALA A 232 5.36 -8.32 -21.06
CA ALA A 232 4.99 -7.80 -22.37
C ALA A 232 4.73 -6.28 -22.36
N LEU A 233 4.03 -5.79 -21.32
CA LEU A 233 3.73 -4.37 -21.14
C LEU A 233 4.97 -3.54 -20.77
N LEU A 234 5.87 -4.08 -19.94
CA LEU A 234 7.12 -3.43 -19.56
C LEU A 234 8.09 -3.37 -20.74
N GLU A 235 8.22 -4.43 -21.53
CA GLU A 235 9.01 -4.42 -22.76
C GLU A 235 8.52 -3.36 -23.73
N ARG A 236 7.21 -3.29 -23.95
CA ARG A 236 6.61 -2.27 -24.83
C ARG A 236 6.88 -0.86 -24.33
N TYR A 237 6.79 -0.66 -23.01
CA TYR A 237 7.13 0.62 -22.39
C TYR A 237 8.60 0.99 -22.58
N GLN A 238 9.52 0.03 -22.41
CA GLN A 238 10.95 0.27 -22.63
C GLN A 238 11.27 0.54 -24.10
N ARG A 239 10.65 -0.18 -25.05
CA ARG A 239 10.77 0.09 -26.49
C ARG A 239 10.29 1.50 -26.85
N TYR A 240 9.09 1.86 -26.40
CA TYR A 240 8.52 3.20 -26.62
C TYR A 240 9.44 4.33 -26.09
N LYS A 241 10.05 4.15 -24.91
CA LYS A 241 11.03 5.10 -24.38
C LYS A 241 12.32 5.14 -25.21
N GLY A 242 12.80 3.98 -25.65
CA GLY A 242 13.97 3.85 -26.53
C GLY A 242 13.81 4.62 -27.83
N ASP A 243 12.64 4.47 -28.48
CA ASP A 243 12.31 5.17 -29.74
C ASP A 243 12.32 6.70 -29.58
N GLN A 244 11.92 7.19 -28.40
CA GLN A 244 11.95 8.62 -28.05
C GLN A 244 13.29 9.11 -27.50
N ARG A 245 14.27 8.21 -27.31
CA ARG A 245 15.50 8.49 -26.56
C ARG A 245 15.19 9.17 -25.22
N ALA A 246 14.23 8.61 -24.49
CA ALA A 246 13.78 9.11 -23.20
C ALA A 246 14.17 8.14 -22.08
N MET A 247 14.42 8.68 -20.88
CA MET A 247 14.58 7.94 -19.64
C MET A 247 13.65 8.52 -18.58
N ASP A 248 13.12 7.66 -17.71
CA ASP A 248 12.42 8.07 -16.50
C ASP A 248 13.33 7.92 -15.25
N PHE A 249 12.87 8.43 -14.10
CA PHE A 249 13.65 8.34 -12.86
C PHE A 249 13.98 6.91 -12.42
N ALA A 250 13.10 5.94 -12.67
CA ALA A 250 13.37 4.55 -12.30
C ALA A 250 14.44 3.94 -13.23
N ASP A 251 14.46 4.31 -14.51
CA ASP A 251 15.57 3.91 -15.39
C ASP A 251 16.90 4.49 -14.90
N LEU A 252 16.91 5.73 -14.39
CA LEU A 252 18.14 6.31 -13.86
C LEU A 252 18.72 5.47 -12.72
N GLU A 253 17.87 5.07 -11.78
CA GLU A 253 18.28 4.22 -10.66
C GLU A 253 18.69 2.83 -11.14
N TRP A 254 17.89 2.20 -12.01
CA TRP A 254 18.13 0.86 -12.50
C TRP A 254 19.42 0.75 -13.32
N LEU A 255 19.61 1.66 -14.29
CA LEU A 255 20.80 1.69 -15.13
C LEU A 255 22.05 2.04 -14.32
N ALA A 256 21.96 2.96 -13.36
CA ALA A 256 23.08 3.24 -12.46
C ALA A 256 23.44 2.01 -11.62
N ALA A 257 22.44 1.26 -11.14
CA ALA A 257 22.67 0.05 -10.38
C ALA A 257 23.25 -1.09 -11.23
N LYS A 258 22.96 -1.13 -12.54
CA LYS A 258 23.60 -2.06 -13.49
C LYS A 258 25.05 -1.70 -13.73
N LEU A 259 25.33 -0.43 -14.02
CA LEU A 259 26.70 0.07 -14.23
C LEU A 259 27.61 -0.14 -13.02
N MET A 260 27.06 -0.07 -11.81
CA MET A 260 27.84 -0.31 -10.60
C MET A 260 27.99 -1.80 -10.25
N ALA A 261 27.22 -2.68 -10.89
CA ALA A 261 27.28 -4.13 -10.66
C ALA A 261 28.25 -4.84 -11.61
N ASP A 262 28.48 -4.27 -12.80
CA ASP A 262 29.44 -4.78 -13.76
C ASP A 262 30.85 -4.27 -13.46
N GLU A 263 31.82 -5.17 -13.33
CA GLU A 263 33.18 -4.87 -12.82
C GLU A 263 33.94 -3.88 -13.71
N GLU A 264 33.84 -4.03 -15.04
CA GLU A 264 34.54 -3.19 -16.01
C GLU A 264 34.00 -1.75 -15.97
N THR A 265 32.67 -1.60 -16.04
CA THR A 265 32.04 -0.29 -15.97
C THR A 265 32.15 0.35 -14.58
N ALA A 266 32.03 -0.42 -13.51
CA ALA A 266 32.16 0.07 -12.13
C ALA A 266 33.54 0.66 -11.87
N THR A 267 34.61 -0.03 -12.25
CA THR A 267 35.99 0.45 -12.08
C THR A 267 36.21 1.80 -12.77
N TYR A 268 35.77 1.92 -14.02
CA TYR A 268 35.88 3.17 -14.78
C TYR A 268 35.08 4.32 -14.13
N LEU A 269 33.88 4.03 -13.63
CA LEU A 269 33.04 5.03 -12.97
C LEU A 269 33.58 5.45 -11.61
N GLN A 270 34.11 4.51 -10.83
CA GLN A 270 34.75 4.78 -9.53
C GLN A 270 35.92 5.76 -9.69
N VAL A 271 36.83 5.54 -10.65
CA VAL A 271 37.94 6.46 -10.93
C VAL A 271 37.45 7.89 -11.21
N ARG A 272 36.34 8.04 -11.94
CA ARG A 272 35.76 9.35 -12.23
C ARG A 272 35.07 9.98 -11.03
N LEU A 273 34.47 9.16 -10.18
CA LEU A 273 33.87 9.61 -8.93
C LEU A 273 34.96 10.04 -7.94
N ASP A 274 36.07 9.30 -7.85
CA ASP A 274 37.23 9.64 -7.01
C ASP A 274 37.88 10.96 -7.38
N ALA A 275 38.02 11.20 -8.68
CA ALA A 275 38.52 12.48 -9.17
C ALA A 275 37.65 13.68 -8.75
N ARG A 276 36.40 13.44 -8.31
CA ARG A 276 35.44 14.48 -7.98
C ARG A 276 35.03 14.52 -6.51
N TYR A 277 34.95 13.37 -5.84
CA TYR A 277 34.33 13.22 -4.52
C TYR A 277 35.27 12.49 -3.58
N ARG A 278 35.81 13.21 -2.60
CA ARG A 278 36.67 12.64 -1.53
C ARG A 278 35.89 12.32 -0.25
N HIS A 279 34.76 12.99 -0.05
CA HIS A 279 33.92 12.88 1.15
C HIS A 279 32.47 12.66 0.74
N LEU A 280 31.86 11.57 1.23
CA LEU A 280 30.45 11.25 1.01
C LEU A 280 29.67 11.55 2.28
N LEU A 281 28.66 12.42 2.18
CA LEU A 281 27.74 12.75 3.26
C LEU A 281 26.35 12.27 2.86
N LEU A 282 25.82 11.29 3.59
CA LEU A 282 24.52 10.68 3.36
C LEU A 282 23.61 11.07 4.53
N ASP A 283 22.62 11.92 4.26
CA ASP A 283 21.60 12.33 5.23
C ASP A 283 20.28 11.59 4.95
N GLU A 284 19.40 11.51 5.95
CA GLU A 284 18.10 10.82 5.89
C GLU A 284 18.20 9.37 5.35
N PHE A 285 19.25 8.65 5.74
CA PHE A 285 19.53 7.33 5.18
C PHE A 285 18.40 6.29 5.39
N GLN A 286 17.56 6.49 6.41
CA GLN A 286 16.38 5.64 6.64
C GLN A 286 15.38 5.65 5.47
N ASP A 287 15.42 6.67 4.62
CA ASP A 287 14.53 6.80 3.46
C ASP A 287 15.14 6.24 2.15
N THR A 288 16.30 5.60 2.25
CA THR A 288 16.98 4.94 1.13
C THR A 288 16.23 3.68 0.70
N ASN A 289 16.09 3.46 -0.60
CA ASN A 289 15.53 2.22 -1.16
C ASN A 289 16.63 1.17 -1.45
N PRO A 290 16.28 -0.13 -1.58
CA PRO A 290 17.27 -1.19 -1.82
C PRO A 290 18.12 -0.98 -3.09
N LEU A 291 17.58 -0.35 -4.13
CA LEU A 291 18.28 -0.12 -5.38
C LEU A 291 19.32 1.00 -5.26
N GLN A 292 18.98 2.10 -4.59
CA GLN A 292 19.92 3.16 -4.22
C GLN A 292 21.03 2.63 -3.33
N TRP A 293 20.70 1.74 -2.40
CA TRP A 293 21.71 1.04 -1.61
C TRP A 293 22.60 0.15 -2.47
N ARG A 294 22.07 -0.59 -3.44
CA ARG A 294 22.88 -1.38 -4.40
C ARG A 294 23.89 -0.51 -5.17
N ILE A 295 23.49 0.69 -5.58
CA ILE A 295 24.38 1.68 -6.23
C ILE A 295 25.50 2.11 -5.28
N LEU A 296 25.14 2.50 -4.05
CA LEU A 296 26.11 2.94 -3.04
C LEU A 296 27.06 1.80 -2.64
N GLN A 297 26.57 0.57 -2.51
CA GLN A 297 27.39 -0.60 -2.26
C GLN A 297 28.36 -0.85 -3.39
N GLY A 298 27.91 -0.86 -4.65
CA GLY A 298 28.81 -1.04 -5.80
C GLY A 298 29.88 0.05 -5.89
N TRP A 299 29.54 1.29 -5.54
CA TRP A 299 30.53 2.36 -5.43
C TRP A 299 31.55 2.09 -4.31
N LEU A 300 31.07 1.79 -3.10
CA LEU A 300 31.94 1.67 -1.92
C LEU A 300 32.74 0.35 -1.87
N ALA A 301 32.23 -0.72 -2.47
CA ALA A 301 32.87 -2.03 -2.48
C ALA A 301 34.19 -2.03 -3.26
N GLY A 302 34.31 -1.20 -4.31
CA GLY A 302 35.55 -1.07 -5.09
C GLY A 302 36.76 -0.59 -4.29
N TYR A 303 36.56 0.01 -3.11
CA TYR A 303 37.63 0.46 -2.23
C TYR A 303 38.06 -0.57 -1.19
N GLN A 304 37.43 -1.74 -1.12
CA GLN A 304 37.85 -2.78 -0.19
C GLN A 304 39.24 -3.30 -0.58
N GLY A 305 40.21 -3.18 0.32
CA GLY A 305 41.61 -3.60 0.08
C GLY A 305 42.52 -2.55 -0.59
N LEU A 306 41.99 -1.40 -1.02
CA LEU A 306 42.80 -0.29 -1.55
C LEU A 306 43.28 0.67 -0.45
N GLY A 307 44.42 1.34 -0.68
CA GLY A 307 45.06 2.23 0.28
C GLY A 307 44.35 3.57 0.46
N GLU A 308 44.07 4.29 -0.63
CA GLU A 308 43.27 5.52 -0.56
C GLU A 308 41.79 5.18 -0.78
N LYS A 309 40.96 5.52 0.21
CA LYS A 309 39.50 5.33 0.19
C LYS A 309 38.81 6.68 0.45
N PRO A 310 37.60 6.91 -0.10
CA PRO A 310 36.82 8.08 0.27
C PRO A 310 36.34 7.97 1.73
N THR A 311 36.16 9.11 2.41
CA THR A 311 35.56 9.09 3.75
C THR A 311 34.03 9.13 3.65
N VAL A 312 33.34 8.35 4.46
CA VAL A 312 31.88 8.27 4.43
C VAL A 312 31.32 8.72 5.78
N PHE A 313 30.32 9.61 5.75
CA PHE A 313 29.54 10.04 6.90
C PHE A 313 28.06 9.79 6.60
N LEU A 314 27.41 8.96 7.41
CA LEU A 314 26.02 8.54 7.21
C LEU A 314 25.21 8.90 8.46
N VAL A 315 24.10 9.61 8.25
CA VAL A 315 23.15 10.02 9.27
C VAL A 315 21.75 9.55 8.89
N GLY A 316 20.99 9.16 9.89
CA GLY A 316 19.58 8.85 9.75
C GLY A 316 18.99 8.32 11.04
N ASP A 317 17.67 8.18 11.05
CA ASP A 317 16.91 7.67 12.17
C ASP A 317 15.87 6.65 11.68
N PRO A 318 16.07 5.34 11.92
CA PRO A 318 15.09 4.32 11.56
C PRO A 318 13.68 4.59 12.11
N LYS A 319 13.55 5.34 13.22
CA LYS A 319 12.26 5.71 13.80
C LYS A 319 11.46 6.67 12.90
N GLN A 320 12.14 7.42 12.03
CA GLN A 320 11.57 8.45 11.17
C GLN A 320 11.30 7.96 9.73
N SER A 321 11.50 6.67 9.45
CA SER A 321 11.23 6.06 8.13
C SER A 321 9.73 6.05 7.82
N ILE A 322 9.23 7.11 7.17
CA ILE A 322 7.82 7.26 6.77
C ILE A 322 7.59 7.12 5.27
N TYR A 323 8.66 6.96 4.47
CA TYR A 323 8.58 6.85 3.01
C TYR A 323 8.52 5.40 2.48
N ARG A 324 7.98 4.44 3.24
CA ARG A 324 7.81 3.04 2.79
C ARG A 324 6.99 2.92 1.49
N PHE A 325 6.07 3.85 1.23
CA PHE A 325 5.32 3.91 -0.03
C PHE A 325 6.18 4.27 -1.25
N ARG A 326 7.36 4.88 -1.03
CA ARG A 326 8.43 5.05 -2.03
C ARG A 326 9.50 3.97 -1.93
N ARG A 327 9.22 2.90 -1.20
CA ARG A 327 10.09 1.73 -0.98
C ARG A 327 11.38 2.01 -0.21
N ALA A 328 11.37 3.05 0.63
CA ALA A 328 12.36 3.15 1.69
C ALA A 328 12.32 1.89 2.56
N ASP A 329 13.50 1.37 2.92
CA ASP A 329 13.63 0.21 3.79
C ASP A 329 14.62 0.49 4.94
N ALA A 330 14.08 0.74 6.13
CA ALA A 330 14.87 1.01 7.33
C ALA A 330 15.81 -0.14 7.72
N ARG A 331 15.58 -1.38 7.24
CA ARG A 331 16.49 -2.52 7.48
C ARG A 331 17.87 -2.29 6.85
N LEU A 332 17.95 -1.49 5.79
CA LEU A 332 19.19 -1.12 5.12
C LEU A 332 20.14 -0.35 6.04
N PHE A 333 19.62 0.37 7.04
CA PHE A 333 20.44 1.11 7.99
C PHE A 333 21.45 0.20 8.71
N ASN A 334 21.01 -1.00 9.12
CA ASN A 334 21.90 -1.95 9.78
C ASN A 334 22.89 -2.58 8.80
N ALA A 335 22.46 -2.90 7.57
CA ALA A 335 23.36 -3.41 6.53
C ALA A 335 24.47 -2.39 6.18
N ALA A 336 24.10 -1.10 6.08
CA ALA A 336 25.05 -0.03 5.84
C ALA A 336 26.01 0.18 6.99
N ARG A 337 25.51 0.13 8.23
CA ARG A 337 26.34 0.15 9.43
C ARG A 337 27.40 -0.95 9.37
N VAL A 338 27.01 -2.20 9.18
CA VAL A 338 27.94 -3.34 9.14
C VAL A 338 29.00 -3.14 8.04
N MET A 339 28.57 -2.81 6.82
CA MET A 339 29.50 -2.60 5.71
C MET A 339 30.51 -1.48 5.97
N LEU A 340 30.08 -0.36 6.56
CA LEU A 340 30.98 0.76 6.87
C LEU A 340 31.91 0.45 8.04
N GLN A 341 31.46 -0.30 9.05
CA GLN A 341 32.33 -0.74 10.15
C GLN A 341 33.43 -1.69 9.63
N ASP A 342 33.05 -2.68 8.82
CA ASP A 342 33.98 -3.71 8.33
C ASP A 342 34.90 -3.18 7.22
N GLY A 343 34.37 -2.41 6.26
CA GLY A 343 35.10 -1.94 5.09
C GLY A 343 35.85 -0.61 5.27
N PHE A 344 35.38 0.25 6.17
CA PHE A 344 35.87 1.62 6.35
C PHE A 344 36.28 1.96 7.79
N GLY A 345 36.16 1.02 8.74
CA GLY A 345 36.48 1.28 10.15
C GLY A 345 35.59 2.34 10.79
N ALA A 346 34.34 2.46 10.32
CA ALA A 346 33.44 3.52 10.75
C ALA A 346 33.10 3.41 12.25
N THR A 347 33.02 4.57 12.92
CA THR A 347 32.55 4.67 14.30
C THR A 347 31.06 4.96 14.33
N VAL A 348 30.31 4.17 15.09
CA VAL A 348 28.87 4.35 15.25
C VAL A 348 28.61 5.33 16.39
N LEU A 349 28.00 6.47 16.06
CA LEU A 349 27.57 7.47 17.04
C LEU A 349 26.06 7.37 17.22
N ARG A 350 25.60 7.38 18.48
CA ARG A 350 24.19 7.39 18.84
C ARG A 350 23.89 8.59 19.72
N THR A 351 22.75 9.22 19.50
CA THR A 351 22.25 10.31 20.35
C THR A 351 20.74 10.22 20.47
N ASN A 352 20.26 10.21 21.71
CA ASN A 352 18.86 10.39 22.08
C ASN A 352 18.61 11.79 22.65
N ARG A 353 19.58 12.71 22.47
CA ARG A 353 19.52 14.07 23.01
C ARG A 353 19.18 15.06 21.90
N THR A 354 17.96 15.60 21.94
CA THR A 354 17.52 16.64 21.01
C THR A 354 18.00 18.03 21.43
N ARG A 355 18.17 18.91 20.45
CA ARG A 355 18.36 20.35 20.64
C ARG A 355 17.18 21.16 20.09
N ARG A 356 16.13 20.48 19.62
CA ARG A 356 14.97 21.09 18.94
C ARG A 356 13.76 21.22 19.86
N ASN A 357 13.45 20.15 20.60
CA ASN A 357 12.23 20.07 21.41
C ASN A 357 12.53 20.29 22.89
N ARG A 358 11.59 20.94 23.59
CA ARG A 358 11.63 21.16 25.04
C ARG A 358 11.05 19.96 25.82
N PRO A 359 11.29 19.87 27.14
CA PRO A 359 10.90 18.70 27.93
C PRO A 359 9.43 18.31 27.79
N GLU A 360 8.51 19.25 27.79
CA GLU A 360 7.06 19.04 27.79
C GLU A 360 6.57 18.32 26.52
N VAL A 361 7.18 18.63 25.36
CA VAL A 361 6.93 17.90 24.11
C VAL A 361 7.51 16.49 24.20
N LEU A 362 8.72 16.35 24.75
CA LEU A 362 9.35 15.04 24.89
C LEU A 362 8.65 14.16 25.91
N ASP A 363 8.10 14.70 26.98
CA ASP A 363 7.38 13.94 28.01
C ASP A 363 6.14 13.29 27.40
N TRP A 364 5.39 14.03 26.58
CA TRP A 364 4.27 13.47 25.84
C TRP A 364 4.70 12.41 24.81
N VAL A 365 5.74 12.70 24.01
CA VAL A 365 6.27 11.76 23.01
C VAL A 365 6.78 10.48 23.70
N ASN A 366 7.58 10.61 24.75
CA ASN A 366 8.10 9.50 25.54
C ASN A 366 6.97 8.68 26.16
N ALA A 367 5.96 9.31 26.77
CA ALA A 367 4.83 8.59 27.35
C ALA A 367 4.09 7.71 26.31
N VAL A 368 3.84 8.25 25.10
CA VAL A 368 3.17 7.51 24.02
C VAL A 368 4.04 6.36 23.51
N PHE A 369 5.32 6.61 23.20
CA PHE A 369 6.16 5.62 22.55
C PHE A 369 6.80 4.62 23.51
N ASP A 370 7.05 4.97 24.76
CA ASP A 370 7.50 4.00 25.78
C ASP A 370 6.38 3.00 26.11
N HIS A 371 5.12 3.44 26.12
CA HIS A 371 3.97 2.54 26.22
C HIS A 371 3.88 1.61 25.00
N ALA A 372 3.99 2.15 23.78
CA ALA A 372 4.00 1.33 22.56
C ALA A 372 5.19 0.35 22.50
N ARG A 373 6.35 0.72 23.07
CA ARG A 373 7.51 -0.16 23.21
C ARG A 373 7.25 -1.28 24.21
N ALA A 374 6.65 -0.98 25.36
CA ALA A 374 6.34 -1.98 26.38
C ALA A 374 5.40 -3.08 25.85
N GLU A 375 4.49 -2.74 24.93
CA GLU A 375 3.61 -3.69 24.25
C GLU A 375 4.25 -4.38 23.04
N GLY A 376 5.55 -4.15 22.77
CA GLY A 376 6.26 -4.73 21.63
C GLY A 376 5.87 -4.15 20.26
N ARG A 377 4.98 -3.15 20.20
CA ARG A 377 4.53 -2.51 18.95
C ARG A 377 5.60 -1.61 18.32
N TYR A 378 6.50 -1.06 19.12
CA TYR A 378 7.54 -0.14 18.64
C TYR A 378 8.88 -0.32 19.36
N PRO A 379 9.57 -1.46 19.14
CA PRO A 379 10.76 -1.84 19.91
C PRO A 379 11.99 -0.97 19.66
N LEU A 380 12.01 -0.22 18.57
CA LEU A 380 13.14 0.64 18.17
C LEU A 380 13.22 1.95 18.98
N TYR A 381 12.21 2.26 19.79
CA TYR A 381 12.16 3.52 20.54
C TYR A 381 13.09 3.50 21.74
N GLU A 382 13.87 4.57 21.88
CA GLU A 382 14.63 4.88 23.08
C GLU A 382 14.10 6.20 23.63
N THR A 383 13.95 6.29 24.95
CA THR A 383 13.49 7.50 25.63
C THR A 383 14.40 8.68 25.27
N GLN A 384 13.80 9.76 24.80
CA GLN A 384 14.49 10.95 24.30
C GLN A 384 14.70 11.96 25.43
N THR A 385 15.84 12.63 25.42
CA THR A 385 16.19 13.71 26.35
C THR A 385 16.43 15.01 25.60
N THR A 386 16.41 16.15 26.28
CA THR A 386 16.69 17.45 25.66
C THR A 386 17.94 18.11 26.24
N ALA A 387 18.63 18.87 25.40
CA ALA A 387 19.68 19.80 25.82
C ALA A 387 19.12 21.19 26.21
N LEU A 388 17.85 21.47 25.92
CA LEU A 388 17.21 22.74 26.25
C LEU A 388 16.78 22.73 27.72
N GLY A 389 17.20 23.75 28.47
CA GLY A 389 16.77 23.97 29.86
C GLY A 389 15.65 25.01 29.98
N GLY A 390 15.06 25.07 31.17
CA GLY A 390 14.03 26.07 31.56
C GLY A 390 12.60 25.68 31.15
N PRO A 391 11.58 26.22 31.86
CA PRO A 391 10.18 25.93 31.59
C PRO A 391 9.77 26.36 30.18
N ALA A 392 9.01 25.53 29.47
CA ALA A 392 8.44 25.81 28.15
C ALA A 392 7.00 26.25 28.19
N GLY A 393 6.55 26.74 27.04
CA GLY A 393 5.13 26.93 26.77
C GLY A 393 4.36 25.61 26.85
N PRO A 394 3.04 25.67 27.01
CA PRO A 394 2.23 24.50 27.31
C PRO A 394 2.09 23.55 26.11
N VAL A 395 1.76 22.28 26.42
CA VAL A 395 1.24 21.32 25.44
C VAL A 395 -0.25 21.14 25.72
N TRP A 396 -1.08 21.22 24.69
CA TRP A 396 -2.54 21.09 24.82
C TRP A 396 -3.05 19.90 24.02
N LEU A 397 -4.03 19.21 24.60
CA LEU A 397 -4.85 18.22 23.92
C LEU A 397 -6.25 18.81 23.75
N LEU A 398 -6.63 19.08 22.49
CA LEU A 398 -7.96 19.59 22.19
C LEU A 398 -9.01 18.46 22.24
N PRO A 399 -10.25 18.74 22.68
CA PRO A 399 -11.32 17.75 22.66
C PRO A 399 -11.63 17.30 21.24
N LEU A 400 -12.01 16.03 21.09
CA LEU A 400 -12.50 15.51 19.81
C LEU A 400 -13.82 16.19 19.43
N VAL A 401 -14.03 16.39 18.13
CA VAL A 401 -15.33 16.78 17.60
C VAL A 401 -16.17 15.53 17.46
N GLU A 402 -17.26 15.46 18.21
CA GLU A 402 -18.23 14.37 18.16
C GLU A 402 -19.15 14.56 16.93
N PRO A 403 -19.57 13.47 16.26
CA PRO A 403 -20.62 13.55 15.25
C PRO A 403 -21.86 14.12 15.91
N GLU A 404 -22.47 15.14 15.32
CA GLU A 404 -23.86 15.45 15.65
C GLU A 404 -24.70 14.25 15.18
N GLU A 405 -25.41 13.60 16.11
CA GLU A 405 -26.48 12.66 15.77
C GLU A 405 -27.61 13.48 15.14
N THR A 406 -27.49 13.75 13.84
CA THR A 406 -28.63 14.27 13.09
C THR A 406 -29.66 13.14 12.98
N GLU A 407 -30.86 13.36 13.52
CA GLU A 407 -32.05 12.48 13.37
C GLU A 407 -32.46 12.23 11.90
N ASP A 408 -31.72 12.78 10.93
CA ASP A 408 -31.98 12.68 9.48
C ASP A 408 -31.55 11.34 8.84
N ASP A 409 -30.91 10.43 9.58
CA ASP A 409 -30.61 9.08 9.06
C ASP A 409 -31.88 8.22 8.86
N GLU A 410 -33.06 8.67 9.33
CA GLU A 410 -34.36 8.04 9.03
C GLU A 410 -35.12 8.69 7.85
N ALA A 411 -34.60 9.76 7.21
CA ALA A 411 -35.31 10.53 6.19
C ALA A 411 -34.67 10.54 4.78
N SER A 412 -34.01 9.45 4.36
CA SER A 412 -33.55 9.31 2.96
C SER A 412 -33.68 7.89 2.37
N GLU A 413 -34.81 7.22 2.63
CA GLU A 413 -35.34 6.18 1.74
C GLU A 413 -36.41 6.77 0.79
N GLY A 414 -36.10 7.90 0.16
CA GLY A 414 -36.90 8.49 -0.91
C GLY A 414 -36.24 8.25 -2.27
N ASP A 415 -36.93 7.55 -3.17
CA ASP A 415 -36.58 7.24 -4.56
C ASP A 415 -36.55 8.48 -5.49
N GLY A 416 -35.91 9.57 -5.06
CA GLY A 416 -35.86 10.83 -5.79
C GLY A 416 -34.43 11.20 -6.17
N HIS A 417 -34.10 11.14 -7.46
CA HIS A 417 -32.89 11.79 -7.95
C HIS A 417 -32.96 13.30 -7.68
N ARG A 418 -31.91 13.84 -7.06
CA ARG A 418 -31.74 15.27 -6.77
C ARG A 418 -31.77 16.09 -8.07
N ASP A 419 -32.58 17.14 -8.11
CA ASP A 419 -32.55 18.12 -9.20
C ASP A 419 -31.19 18.85 -9.19
N THR A 420 -30.39 18.64 -10.23
CA THR A 420 -29.03 19.17 -10.32
C THR A 420 -28.95 20.67 -10.59
N LEU A 421 -30.04 21.29 -11.06
CA LEU A 421 -30.07 22.71 -11.46
C LEU A 421 -30.51 23.63 -10.32
N THR A 422 -31.42 23.17 -9.47
CA THR A 422 -32.04 24.00 -8.43
C THR A 422 -31.55 23.66 -7.03
N GLN A 423 -31.11 22.42 -6.81
CA GLN A 423 -30.55 21.99 -5.55
C GLN A 423 -29.02 21.97 -5.71
N PRO A 424 -28.22 22.57 -4.81
CA PRO A 424 -26.78 22.37 -4.79
C PRO A 424 -26.47 20.96 -4.30
N ARG A 425 -25.36 20.36 -4.78
CA ARG A 425 -24.97 19.03 -4.31
C ARG A 425 -24.66 19.19 -2.84
N THR A 426 -25.32 18.42 -1.98
CA THR A 426 -24.88 18.26 -0.59
C THR A 426 -23.48 17.65 -0.67
N GLN A 427 -22.46 18.51 -0.72
CA GLN A 427 -21.11 18.07 -0.45
C GLN A 427 -21.15 17.54 0.98
N LYS A 428 -20.58 16.36 1.23
CA LYS A 428 -20.22 15.98 2.60
C LYS A 428 -19.32 17.10 3.13
N GLY A 429 -19.93 18.06 3.82
CA GLY A 429 -19.49 19.46 3.78
C GLY A 429 -20.00 20.30 4.95
N ASP A 430 -20.88 19.76 5.79
CA ASP A 430 -20.81 19.94 7.25
C ASP A 430 -20.00 18.77 7.83
N SER A 431 -18.80 18.56 7.28
CA SER A 431 -17.96 17.46 7.71
C SER A 431 -17.49 17.74 9.15
N LEU A 432 -17.46 16.69 9.96
CA LEU A 432 -16.75 16.68 11.26
C LEU A 432 -15.37 17.36 11.21
N ARG A 433 -14.71 17.31 10.05
CA ARG A 433 -13.37 17.88 9.81
C ARG A 433 -13.39 19.39 9.60
N TYR A 434 -14.43 19.93 8.98
CA TYR A 434 -14.61 21.37 8.90
C TYR A 434 -14.88 21.96 10.29
N GLU A 435 -15.73 21.31 11.11
CA GLU A 435 -15.96 21.74 12.49
C GLU A 435 -14.69 21.66 13.34
N GLU A 436 -13.93 20.58 13.21
CA GLU A 436 -12.59 20.47 13.80
C GLU A 436 -11.69 21.62 13.32
N GLY A 437 -11.74 21.95 12.03
CA GLY A 437 -11.05 23.10 11.46
C GLY A 437 -11.45 24.43 12.10
N ARG A 438 -12.73 24.67 12.39
CA ARG A 438 -13.20 25.88 13.08
C ARG A 438 -12.64 25.97 14.50
N ARG A 439 -12.67 24.87 15.25
CA ARG A 439 -12.10 24.81 16.62
C ARG A 439 -10.58 25.02 16.61
N VAL A 440 -9.87 24.41 15.66
CA VAL A 440 -8.43 24.64 15.47
C VAL A 440 -8.16 26.09 15.10
N ALA A 441 -8.95 26.71 14.21
CA ALA A 441 -8.77 28.10 13.82
C ALA A 441 -8.91 29.05 15.03
N ALA A 442 -9.94 28.84 15.85
CA ALA A 442 -10.12 29.58 17.10
C ALA A 442 -8.90 29.42 18.04
N TRP A 443 -8.36 28.21 18.14
CA TRP A 443 -7.16 27.94 18.93
C TRP A 443 -5.91 28.63 18.37
N LEU A 444 -5.73 28.64 17.05
CA LEU A 444 -4.61 29.33 16.42
C LEU A 444 -4.65 30.85 16.67
N HIS A 445 -5.83 31.46 16.69
CA HIS A 445 -5.97 32.86 17.12
C HIS A 445 -5.50 33.05 18.57
N TYR A 446 -5.97 32.20 19.49
CA TYR A 446 -5.53 32.24 20.88
C TYR A 446 -3.99 32.11 21.01
N LEU A 447 -3.39 31.15 20.30
CA LEU A 447 -1.94 30.95 20.31
C LEU A 447 -1.19 32.18 19.77
N ARG A 448 -1.68 32.79 18.69
CA ARG A 448 -1.08 33.98 18.09
C ARG A 448 -1.06 35.14 19.10
N ASP A 449 -2.17 35.30 19.80
CA ASP A 449 -2.41 36.47 20.64
C ASP A 449 -1.79 36.31 22.05
N GLN A 450 -1.69 35.08 22.56
CA GLN A 450 -1.32 34.81 23.96
C GLN A 450 0.02 34.09 24.15
N VAL A 451 0.58 33.44 23.13
CA VAL A 451 1.77 32.61 23.30
C VAL A 451 2.99 33.28 22.67
N PRO A 452 3.99 33.71 23.47
CA PRO A 452 5.22 34.26 22.94
C PRO A 452 6.12 33.16 22.35
N VAL A 453 6.81 33.50 21.26
CA VAL A 453 7.82 32.65 20.62
C VAL A 453 9.20 33.15 21.02
N ARG A 454 10.07 32.22 21.44
CA ARG A 454 11.47 32.52 21.72
C ARG A 454 12.26 32.57 20.41
N GLU A 455 13.01 33.64 20.21
CA GLU A 455 13.88 33.84 19.04
C GLU A 455 15.25 34.32 19.53
N GLY A 456 16.25 33.44 19.43
CA GLY A 456 17.56 33.64 20.07
C GLY A 456 17.43 33.79 21.60
N ASP A 457 17.96 34.90 22.11
CA ASP A 457 17.92 35.25 23.53
C ASP A 457 16.66 36.01 23.96
N GLY A 458 15.82 36.42 23.01
CA GLY A 458 14.61 37.21 23.25
C GLY A 458 13.30 36.44 23.05
N THR A 459 12.20 37.13 23.32
CA THR A 459 10.83 36.66 23.05
C THR A 459 10.08 37.68 22.20
N ARG A 460 9.25 37.20 21.28
CA ARG A 460 8.35 38.03 20.48
C ARG A 460 6.93 37.43 20.44
N PRO A 461 5.91 38.21 20.06
CA PRO A 461 4.59 37.64 19.76
C PRO A 461 4.67 36.57 18.68
N ALA A 462 3.80 35.55 18.78
CA ALA A 462 3.63 34.56 17.73
C ALA A 462 3.03 35.20 16.47
N GLY A 463 3.51 34.77 15.31
CA GLY A 463 2.92 35.09 14.02
C GLY A 463 2.39 33.83 13.33
N TRP A 464 1.58 34.01 12.29
CA TRP A 464 1.06 32.89 11.50
C TRP A 464 2.15 31.98 10.93
N ARG A 465 3.34 32.54 10.63
CA ARG A 465 4.52 31.80 10.15
C ARG A 465 5.08 30.77 11.15
N ASP A 466 4.76 30.92 12.43
CA ASP A 466 5.25 30.02 13.49
C ASP A 466 4.33 28.79 13.66
N MET A 467 3.20 28.75 12.95
CA MET A 467 2.16 27.74 13.12
C MET A 467 2.15 26.76 11.94
N HIS A 468 2.16 25.46 12.26
CA HIS A 468 2.07 24.40 11.27
C HIS A 468 0.94 23.44 11.64
N LEU A 469 0.02 23.20 10.70
CA LEU A 469 -1.01 22.17 10.83
C LEU A 469 -0.55 20.91 10.11
N LEU A 470 -0.30 19.84 10.86
CA LEU A 470 0.07 18.53 10.32
C LEU A 470 -1.17 17.64 10.22
N VAL A 471 -1.47 17.18 9.01
CA VAL A 471 -2.56 16.23 8.75
C VAL A 471 -2.01 14.93 8.18
N ARG A 472 -2.57 13.79 8.60
CA ARG A 472 -2.12 12.46 8.13
C ARG A 472 -2.46 12.21 6.66
N ARG A 473 -3.62 12.68 6.20
CA ARG A 473 -4.12 12.50 4.83
C ARG A 473 -4.60 13.84 4.28
N LYS A 474 -4.35 14.09 3.00
CA LYS A 474 -4.78 15.33 2.31
C LYS A 474 -6.29 15.36 2.01
N THR A 475 -7.01 14.25 2.19
CA THR A 475 -8.42 14.08 1.85
C THR A 475 -9.31 15.20 2.40
N PHE A 476 -9.06 15.62 3.65
CA PHE A 476 -9.85 16.63 4.35
C PHE A 476 -9.18 18.01 4.39
N LEU A 477 -8.08 18.20 3.66
CA LEU A 477 -7.31 19.44 3.71
C LEU A 477 -8.13 20.65 3.23
N ALA A 478 -9.05 20.43 2.27
CA ALA A 478 -9.95 21.47 1.78
C ALA A 478 -10.89 22.00 2.89
N ASP A 479 -11.33 21.14 3.82
CA ASP A 479 -12.21 21.51 4.92
C ASP A 479 -11.49 22.42 5.92
N TYR A 480 -10.27 22.05 6.32
CA TYR A 480 -9.44 22.91 7.17
C TYR A 480 -9.12 24.24 6.47
N GLU A 481 -8.73 24.20 5.19
CA GLU A 481 -8.45 25.43 4.44
C GLU A 481 -9.66 26.37 4.36
N ARG A 482 -10.87 25.82 4.19
CA ARG A 482 -12.11 26.60 4.22
C ARG A 482 -12.30 27.25 5.59
N ALA A 483 -12.21 26.48 6.67
CA ALA A 483 -12.36 26.99 8.03
C ALA A 483 -11.33 28.08 8.37
N MET A 484 -10.07 27.89 7.98
CA MET A 484 -9.01 28.89 8.18
C MET A 484 -9.25 30.16 7.37
N ARG A 485 -9.68 30.03 6.11
CA ARG A 485 -9.99 31.18 5.24
C ARG A 485 -11.13 32.03 5.81
N GLU A 486 -12.20 31.38 6.28
CA GLU A 486 -13.35 32.04 6.91
C GLU A 486 -12.99 32.71 8.24
N ALA A 487 -12.04 32.14 8.98
CA ALA A 487 -11.46 32.77 10.17
C ALA A 487 -10.44 33.88 9.86
N GLY A 488 -10.12 34.15 8.59
CA GLY A 488 -9.14 35.16 8.19
C GLY A 488 -7.68 34.75 8.45
N ILE A 489 -7.40 33.46 8.56
CA ILE A 489 -6.05 32.91 8.76
C ILE A 489 -5.40 32.62 7.41
N PRO A 490 -4.24 33.24 7.08
CA PRO A 490 -3.53 32.96 5.84
C PRO A 490 -2.92 31.55 5.88
N CYS A 491 -3.23 30.72 4.89
CA CYS A 491 -2.73 29.34 4.81
C CYS A 491 -1.93 29.10 3.53
N LEU A 492 -0.74 28.52 3.69
CA LEU A 492 0.02 27.95 2.59
C LEU A 492 -0.12 26.42 2.62
N SER A 493 -0.67 25.85 1.56
CA SER A 493 -0.94 24.41 1.48
C SER A 493 -0.25 23.78 0.28
N PRO A 494 0.37 22.59 0.42
CA PRO A 494 1.10 21.91 -0.65
C PRO A 494 0.14 21.19 -1.62
N ARG A 495 -0.95 21.85 -2.05
CA ARG A 495 -1.87 21.28 -3.05
C ARG A 495 -1.07 20.89 -4.30
N ARG A 496 -1.11 19.60 -4.63
CA ARG A 496 -0.64 19.06 -5.92
C ARG A 496 -1.89 18.78 -6.74
N GLY A 497 -1.97 19.38 -7.92
CA GLY A 497 -3.18 19.35 -8.72
C GLY A 497 -4.14 20.45 -8.27
N GLY A 498 -4.70 21.16 -9.23
CA GLY A 498 -5.55 22.29 -8.92
C GLY A 498 -5.56 23.34 -10.00
N LEU A 499 -4.43 23.59 -10.68
CA LEU A 499 -4.39 24.65 -11.69
C LEU A 499 -5.48 24.42 -12.73
N LEU A 500 -5.48 23.28 -13.43
CA LEU A 500 -6.49 22.95 -14.44
C LEU A 500 -7.91 22.70 -13.89
N THR A 501 -8.10 22.70 -12.58
CA THR A 501 -9.42 22.55 -11.95
C THR A 501 -9.84 23.83 -11.21
N THR A 502 -9.04 24.90 -11.30
CA THR A 502 -9.45 26.24 -10.86
C THR A 502 -10.51 26.74 -11.81
N LEU A 503 -11.40 27.61 -11.33
CA LEU A 503 -12.45 28.19 -12.17
C LEU A 503 -11.80 28.91 -13.37
N GLU A 504 -10.73 29.65 -13.11
CA GLU A 504 -9.97 30.41 -14.11
C GLU A 504 -9.38 29.52 -15.20
N ALA A 505 -8.81 28.36 -14.84
CA ALA A 505 -8.26 27.46 -15.85
C ALA A 505 -9.35 26.63 -16.56
N LEU A 506 -10.48 26.36 -15.90
CA LEU A 506 -11.62 25.71 -16.54
C LEU A 506 -12.23 26.64 -17.59
N ASP A 507 -12.38 27.93 -17.29
CA ASP A 507 -12.84 28.96 -18.22
C ASP A 507 -11.92 29.03 -19.45
N LEU A 508 -10.59 29.08 -19.23
CA LEU A 508 -9.61 29.09 -20.32
C LEU A 508 -9.57 27.77 -21.10
N SER A 509 -9.76 26.63 -20.43
CA SER A 509 -9.80 25.32 -21.09
C SER A 509 -11.04 25.17 -21.97
N ALA A 510 -12.19 25.65 -21.50
CA ALA A 510 -13.43 25.70 -22.27
C ALA A 510 -13.26 26.60 -23.50
N LEU A 511 -12.61 27.77 -23.35
CA LEU A 511 -12.29 28.63 -24.49
C LEU A 511 -11.43 27.92 -25.53
N LEU A 512 -10.35 27.26 -25.10
CA LEU A 512 -9.48 26.52 -26.01
C LEU A 512 -10.20 25.33 -26.67
N ALA A 513 -11.04 24.62 -25.91
CA ALA A 513 -11.83 23.51 -26.43
C ALA A 513 -12.82 23.97 -27.50
N PHE A 514 -13.55 25.07 -27.25
CA PHE A 514 -14.45 25.70 -28.21
C PHE A 514 -13.71 26.17 -29.46
N LEU A 515 -12.55 26.83 -29.33
CA LEU A 515 -11.76 27.28 -30.49
C LEU A 515 -11.24 26.11 -31.36
N MET A 516 -10.97 24.96 -30.75
CA MET A 516 -10.57 23.74 -31.46
C MET A 516 -11.77 23.01 -32.09
N THR A 517 -12.94 23.07 -31.43
CA THR A 517 -14.19 22.43 -31.86
C THR A 517 -15.35 23.43 -31.75
N PRO A 518 -15.55 24.29 -32.76
CA PRO A 518 -16.55 25.37 -32.70
C PRO A 518 -18.01 24.92 -32.60
N GLU A 519 -18.28 23.61 -32.70
CA GLU A 519 -19.62 23.02 -32.53
C GLU A 519 -19.90 22.60 -31.07
N SER A 520 -18.98 22.86 -30.13
CA SER A 520 -19.18 22.56 -28.71
C SER A 520 -20.02 23.63 -28.02
N ASP A 521 -21.34 23.50 -28.08
CA ASP A 521 -22.30 24.44 -27.47
C ASP A 521 -22.09 24.58 -25.96
N LEU A 522 -21.72 23.49 -25.27
CA LEU A 522 -21.47 23.51 -23.83
C LEU A 522 -20.22 24.31 -23.48
N ASP A 523 -19.13 24.16 -24.23
CA ASP A 523 -17.91 24.94 -24.01
C ASP A 523 -18.13 26.42 -24.36
N LEU A 524 -18.91 26.70 -25.41
CA LEU A 524 -19.31 28.07 -25.74
C LEU A 524 -20.12 28.71 -24.61
N ALA A 525 -21.17 28.04 -24.13
CA ALA A 525 -22.00 28.54 -23.04
C ALA A 525 -21.18 28.78 -21.76
N HIS A 526 -20.23 27.89 -21.44
CA HIS A 526 -19.31 28.06 -20.31
C HIS A 526 -18.45 29.33 -20.47
N VAL A 527 -17.86 29.54 -21.65
CA VAL A 527 -17.04 30.74 -21.93
C VAL A 527 -17.87 32.01 -21.85
N LEU A 528 -19.08 32.02 -22.41
CA LEU A 528 -19.98 33.17 -22.36
C LEU A 528 -20.34 33.53 -20.90
N LYS A 529 -20.57 32.54 -20.04
CA LYS A 529 -20.87 32.73 -18.61
C LYS A 529 -19.65 33.10 -17.76
N SER A 530 -18.46 32.77 -18.22
CA SER A 530 -17.23 33.06 -17.49
C SER A 530 -16.96 34.58 -17.39
N PRO A 531 -16.10 35.04 -16.46
CA PRO A 531 -15.67 36.43 -16.36
C PRO A 531 -14.96 36.99 -17.63
N LEU A 532 -14.61 36.14 -18.60
CA LEU A 532 -14.04 36.56 -19.88
C LEU A 532 -15.04 37.33 -20.74
N VAL A 533 -16.34 36.98 -20.66
CA VAL A 533 -17.42 37.62 -21.41
C VAL A 533 -18.46 38.21 -20.45
N GLY A 534 -18.87 37.45 -19.43
CA GLY A 534 -19.81 37.90 -18.41
C GLY A 534 -21.27 37.92 -18.86
N ALA A 535 -21.67 37.03 -19.77
CA ALA A 535 -23.05 36.90 -20.24
C ALA A 535 -23.99 36.45 -19.12
N THR A 536 -25.17 37.06 -19.07
CA THR A 536 -26.24 36.71 -18.13
C THR A 536 -27.02 35.48 -18.60
N ASP A 537 -27.94 34.94 -17.80
CA ASP A 537 -28.77 33.81 -18.25
C ASP A 537 -29.67 34.22 -19.41
N ASP A 538 -30.16 35.47 -19.39
CA ASP A 538 -31.02 36.03 -20.44
C ASP A 538 -30.30 36.18 -21.78
N ASP A 539 -28.98 36.37 -21.78
CA ASP A 539 -28.16 36.48 -23.00
C ASP A 539 -27.92 35.13 -23.71
N LEU A 540 -28.22 34.01 -23.05
CA LEU A 540 -28.01 32.65 -23.56
C LEU A 540 -29.27 32.00 -24.15
N VAL A 541 -30.42 32.70 -24.14
CA VAL A 541 -31.74 32.18 -24.55
C VAL A 541 -32.03 32.46 -26.02
#